data_AF-A0A645CAU9-F1
#
_entry.id   AF-A0A645CAU9-F1
#
_cell.length_a   1.000
_cell.length_b   1.000
_cell.length_c   1.000
_cell.angle_alpha   90.00
_cell.angle_beta   90.00
_cell.angle_gamma   90.00
#
_symmetry.space_group_name_H-M   'P 1'
#
loop_
_entity.id
_entity.type
_entity.pdbx_description
1 polymer ?
#
loop_
_entity_poly.entity_id
_entity_poly.type
_entity_poly.pdbx_seq_one_letter_code
_entity_poly.pdbx_strand_id
1 'polypeptide(L)'
;MTYKSDDVVGRVKTYEAIVKGETIPRPGVPESFRVLVKELQALGLDMKVLDEAEEEIELRDMDEEDDVVNMERLNKQSEAMKRD
;
A
#
# COMPACT_ATOMS: atom_id res chain seq x y z
N MET A 1 -5.76 -3.68 -9.24
CA MET A 1 -7.14 -4.01 -8.86
C MET A 1 -7.12 -4.22 -7.35
N THR A 2 -7.50 -3.22 -6.56
CA THR A 2 -7.31 -3.26 -5.10
C THR A 2 -8.36 -2.40 -4.40
N TYR A 3 -8.41 -1.10 -4.73
CA TYR A 3 -9.34 -0.12 -4.15
C TYR A 3 -10.83 -0.48 -4.17
N LYS A 4 -11.28 -1.27 -5.16
CA LYS A 4 -12.70 -1.54 -5.39
C LYS A 4 -13.12 -3.00 -5.22
N SER A 5 -12.16 -3.94 -5.20
CA SER A 5 -12.44 -5.37 -5.33
C SER A 5 -11.97 -6.20 -4.14
N ASP A 6 -10.77 -5.94 -3.60
CA ASP A 6 -10.10 -6.91 -2.72
C ASP A 6 -9.43 -6.31 -1.47
N ASP A 7 -9.38 -4.99 -1.33
CA ASP A 7 -8.72 -4.33 -0.20
C ASP A 7 -9.73 -3.83 0.85
N VAL A 8 -9.91 -4.60 1.93
CA VAL A 8 -10.86 -4.27 3.01
C VAL A 8 -10.41 -3.05 3.81
N VAL A 9 -9.11 -2.93 4.09
CA VAL A 9 -8.54 -1.86 4.92
C VAL A 9 -8.39 -0.58 4.10
N GLY A 10 -7.84 -0.68 2.89
CA GLY A 10 -7.67 0.46 1.98
C GLY A 10 -8.99 1.01 1.46
N ARG A 11 -10.07 0.22 1.40
CA ARG A 11 -11.42 0.76 1.09
C ARG A 11 -11.92 1.75 2.13
N VAL A 12 -11.72 1.48 3.42
CA VAL A 12 -12.15 2.38 4.50
C VAL A 12 -11.31 3.66 4.47
N LYS A 13 -9.98 3.52 4.39
CA LYS A 13 -9.07 4.69 4.27
C LYS A 13 -9.34 5.52 3.02
N THR A 14 -9.65 4.87 1.89
CA THR A 14 -10.05 5.54 0.64
C THR A 14 -11.38 6.28 0.79
N TYR A 15 -12.36 5.68 1.45
CA TYR A 15 -13.65 6.35 1.71
C TYR A 15 -13.46 7.58 2.59
N GLU A 16 -12.68 7.46 3.67
CA GLU A 16 -12.35 8.60 4.53
C GLU A 16 -11.62 9.71 3.77
N ALA A 17 -10.64 9.37 2.93
CA ALA A 17 -9.92 10.35 2.11
C ALA A 17 -10.87 11.06 1.11
N ILE A 18 -11.79 10.32 0.48
CA ILE A 18 -12.79 10.90 -0.43
C ILE A 18 -13.73 11.86 0.31
N VAL A 19 -14.18 11.50 1.52
CA VAL A 19 -15.09 12.35 2.32
C VAL A 19 -14.37 13.60 2.84
N LYS A 20 -13.09 13.48 3.21
CA LYS A 20 -12.26 14.58 3.73
C LYS A 20 -11.65 15.46 2.62
N GLY A 21 -11.75 15.04 1.36
CA GLY A 21 -11.08 15.70 0.23
C GLY A 21 -9.56 15.55 0.24
N GLU A 22 -9.05 14.54 0.95
CA GLU A 22 -7.63 14.22 1.10
C GLU A 22 -7.14 13.30 -0.03
N THR A 23 -5.82 13.18 -0.18
CA THR A 23 -5.24 12.28 -1.18
C THR A 23 -5.51 10.83 -0.81
N ILE A 24 -6.09 10.07 -1.75
CA ILE A 24 -6.34 8.64 -1.59
C ILE A 24 -4.99 7.92 -1.35
N PRO A 25 -4.85 7.14 -0.26
CA PRO A 25 -3.63 6.40 0.03
C PRO A 25 -3.38 5.34 -1.04
N ARG A 26 -2.12 4.99 -1.31
CA ARG A 26 -1.82 3.93 -2.28
C ARG A 26 -2.38 2.60 -1.78
N PRO A 27 -2.84 1.72 -2.71
CA PRO A 27 -3.35 0.43 -2.30
C PRO A 27 -2.19 -0.53 -2.08
N GLY A 28 -2.28 -1.37 -1.05
CA GLY A 28 -1.35 -2.46 -0.82
C GLY A 28 -1.50 -3.62 -1.81
N VAL A 29 -0.86 -4.75 -1.52
CA VAL A 29 -0.98 -5.98 -2.32
C VAL A 29 -2.38 -6.57 -2.13
N PRO A 30 -3.09 -7.01 -3.20
CA PRO A 30 -4.39 -7.65 -3.06
C PRO A 30 -4.33 -8.91 -2.21
N GLU A 31 -5.28 -9.09 -1.30
CA GLU A 31 -5.44 -10.32 -0.50
C GLU A 31 -5.55 -11.57 -1.39
N SER A 32 -6.24 -11.47 -2.53
CA SER A 32 -6.35 -12.56 -3.50
C SER A 32 -5.00 -13.02 -4.07
N PHE A 33 -4.02 -12.12 -4.20
CA PHE A 33 -2.67 -12.48 -4.62
C PHE A 33 -1.92 -13.24 -3.51
N ARG A 34 -2.09 -12.84 -2.25
CA ARG A 34 -1.50 -13.54 -1.09
C ARG A 34 -2.03 -14.97 -0.98
N VAL A 35 -3.34 -15.14 -1.17
CA VAL A 35 -3.99 -16.46 -1.19
C VAL A 35 -3.44 -17.31 -2.32
N LEU A 36 -3.34 -16.76 -3.54
CA LEU A 36 -2.77 -17.47 -4.69
C LEU A 36 -1.34 -17.98 -4.41
N VAL A 37 -0.47 -17.14 -3.85
CA VAL A 37 0.90 -17.54 -3.50
C VAL A 37 0.89 -18.70 -2.50
N LYS A 38 0.02 -18.64 -1.48
CA LYS A 38 -0.11 -19.70 -0.48
C LYS A 38 -0.70 -21.00 -1.06
N GLU A 39 -1.64 -20.91 -1.99
CA GLU A 39 -2.19 -22.07 -2.69
C GLU A 39 -1.14 -22.76 -3.57
N LEU A 40 -0.32 -21.99 -4.28
CA LEU A 40 0.79 -22.53 -5.08
C LEU A 40 1.87 -23.17 -4.18
N GLN A 41 2.20 -22.55 -3.05
CA GLN A 41 3.10 -23.11 -2.04
C GLN A 41 2.54 -24.42 -1.45
N ALA A 42 1.23 -24.51 -1.22
CA ALA A 42 0.57 -25.73 -0.74
C ALA A 42 0.62 -26.88 -1.75
N LEU A 43 0.77 -26.57 -3.04
CA LEU A 43 1.00 -27.56 -4.11
C LEU A 43 2.47 -28.01 -4.21
N GLY A 44 3.37 -27.49 -3.36
CA GLY A 44 4.79 -27.81 -3.35
C GLY A 44 5.62 -27.00 -4.34
N LEU A 45 5.08 -25.89 -4.85
CA LEU A 45 5.81 -24.96 -5.71
C LEU A 45 6.53 -23.91 -4.84
N ASP A 46 7.84 -23.75 -5.04
CA ASP A 46 8.61 -22.69 -4.40
C ASP A 46 8.40 -21.38 -5.18
N MET A 47 7.48 -20.56 -4.68
CA MET A 47 7.19 -19.23 -5.24
C MET A 47 7.75 -18.16 -4.31
N LYS A 48 8.62 -17.33 -4.87
CA LYS A 48 9.28 -16.21 -4.21
C LYS A 48 8.95 -14.92 -4.94
N VAL A 49 8.78 -13.86 -4.17
CA VAL A 49 8.61 -12.52 -4.72
C VAL A 49 9.95 -11.81 -4.55
N LEU A 50 10.48 -11.26 -5.64
CA LEU A 50 11.76 -10.57 -5.66
C LEU A 50 11.51 -9.08 -5.94
N ASP A 51 12.34 -8.23 -5.34
CA ASP A 51 12.39 -6.81 -5.68
C ASP A 51 13.30 -6.54 -6.91
N GLU A 52 13.49 -5.26 -7.26
CA GLU A 52 14.37 -4.86 -8.37
C GLU A 52 15.85 -5.21 -8.13
N ALA A 53 16.25 -5.49 -6.89
CA ALA A 53 17.60 -5.89 -6.49
C ALA A 53 17.76 -7.42 -6.39
N GLU A 54 16.76 -8.20 -6.82
CA GLU A 54 16.71 -9.66 -6.71
C GLU A 54 16.66 -10.19 -5.26
N GLU A 55 16.31 -9.34 -4.31
CA GLU A 55 16.15 -9.73 -2.90
C GLU A 55 14.74 -10.26 -2.63
N GLU A 56 14.63 -11.30 -1.82
CA GLU A 56 13.34 -11.91 -1.47
C GLU A 56 12.55 -10.98 -0.55
N ILE A 57 11.39 -10.53 -1.03
CA ILE A 57 10.48 -9.68 -0.26
C ILE A 57 9.36 -10.49 0.35
N GLU A 58 9.16 -10.33 1.66
CA GLU A 58 7.98 -10.88 2.31
C GLU A 58 6.76 -10.01 1.95
N LEU A 59 5.72 -10.63 1.39
CA LEU A 59 4.46 -9.97 1.04
C LEU A 59 3.75 -9.28 2.22
N ARG A 60 4.19 -9.52 3.45
CA ARG A 60 3.69 -8.86 4.66
C ARG A 60 4.26 -7.44 4.82
N ASP A 61 5.47 -7.20 4.31
CA ASP A 61 6.18 -5.93 4.50
C ASP A 61 5.62 -4.81 3.60
N MET A 62 4.87 -5.17 2.56
CA MET A 62 4.25 -4.23 1.62
C MET A 62 3.01 -3.52 2.18
N ASP A 63 2.51 -3.92 3.35
CA ASP A 63 1.35 -3.29 4.00
C ASP A 63 1.76 -2.14 4.94
N GLU A 64 3.04 -2.05 5.34
CA GLU A 64 3.49 -1.16 6.42
C GLU A 64 4.10 0.18 5.92
N GLU A 65 4.41 0.34 4.62
CA GLU A 65 5.13 1.53 4.12
C GLU A 65 4.26 2.76 3.75
N ASP A 66 2.93 2.68 3.71
CA ASP A 66 2.11 3.74 3.11
C ASP A 66 1.37 4.68 4.10
N ASP A 67 1.64 4.63 5.40
CA ASP A 67 0.77 5.29 6.38
C ASP A 67 0.96 6.80 6.61
N VAL A 68 1.99 7.51 6.11
CA VAL A 68 2.19 8.93 6.51
C VAL A 68 2.91 9.90 5.56
N VAL A 69 3.43 9.46 4.40
CA VAL A 69 4.45 10.26 3.68
C VAL A 69 3.92 11.57 3.06
N ASN A 70 2.60 11.76 2.92
CA ASN A 70 2.08 12.90 2.15
C ASN A 70 1.69 14.15 2.96
N MET A 71 1.24 14.02 4.22
CA MET A 71 0.80 15.19 5.00
C MET A 71 1.98 16.05 5.47
N GLU A 72 3.11 15.42 5.81
CA GLU A 72 4.27 16.12 6.38
C GLU A 72 5.04 16.97 5.34
N ARG A 73 5.08 16.52 4.07
CA ARG A 73 5.73 17.26 2.98
C ARG A 73 4.93 18.47 2.52
N LEU A 74 3.60 18.36 2.48
CA LEU A 74 2.70 19.48 2.14
C LEU A 74 2.69 20.54 3.25
N ASN A 75 2.70 20.13 4.52
CA ASN A 75 2.75 21.09 5.63
C ASN A 75 4.08 21.85 5.66
N LYS A 76 5.22 21.15 5.50
CA LYS A 76 6.55 21.77 5.43
C LYS A 76 6.70 22.76 4.27
N GLN A 77 6.09 22.47 3.12
CA GLN A 77 6.07 23.42 1.99
C GLN A 77 5.17 24.64 2.26
N SER A 78 4.03 24.44 2.93
CA SER A 78 3.13 25.56 3.28
C SER A 78 3.71 26.49 4.35
N GLU A 79 4.53 25.97 5.27
CA GLU A 79 5.20 26.76 6.30
C GLU A 79 6.43 27.50 5.77
N ALA A 80 7.13 26.93 4.78
CA ALA A 80 8.24 27.60 4.10
C ALA A 80 7.78 28.80 3.26
N MET A 81 6.59 28.71 2.66
CA MET A 81 6.02 29.78 1.81
C MET A 81 5.38 30.94 2.62
N LYS A 82 5.17 30.76 3.93
CA LYS A 82 4.63 31.80 4.83
C LYS A 82 5.70 32.68 5.48
N ARG A 83 6.99 32.43 5.21
CA ARG A 83 8.12 33.16 5.80
C ARG A 83 8.78 34.20 4.86
N ASP A 84 8.24 34.39 3.66
CA ASP A 84 8.57 35.51 2.76
C ASP A 84 7.45 36.56 2.75
#